data_AF-A0A714NL19-F1
#
_entry.id   AF-A0A714NL19-F1
#
_cell.length_a   1.000
_cell.length_b   1.000
_cell.length_c   1.000
_cell.angle_alpha   90.00
_cell.angle_beta   90.00
_cell.angle_gamma   90.00
#
_symmetry.space_group_name_H-M   'P 1'
#
loop_
_entity.id
_entity.type
_entity.pdbx_description
1 polymer ?
#
loop_
_entity_poly.entity_id
_entity_poly.type
_entity_poly.pdbx_seq_one_letter_code
_entity_poly.pdbx_strand_id
1 'polypeptide(L)'
;MSNAQKIPFLRTLSEMMTSSGNQQAELKGRELPCHVVDICGQIVTVQFDMLPEGINFPQITIPVATFPYIRYPIQPGDRGVTIAADVSLRGVSGLGTGMATLSYSMSLTPLFFVPLANKEWSDEDPQKIVLYGPDGAILKTEDGSSSVMVALEEIRQKSKAVYLEAEDIFLNGKIHLNGPIVQDKAQMKDTTASLIGPLNVEMDAVINGVSVSGHSHDVTGVQSGSSTITTKKPNPG
;
A
#
# COMPACT_ATOMS: atom_id res chain seq x y z
N MET A 1 27.25 -26.28 -65.43
CA MET A 1 26.68 -25.04 -64.88
C MET A 1 27.73 -23.95 -64.90
N SER A 2 27.48 -22.81 -65.54
CA SER A 2 28.47 -21.72 -65.62
C SER A 2 28.49 -20.92 -64.32
N ASN A 3 29.63 -20.31 -63.98
CA ASN A 3 29.80 -19.50 -62.76
C ASN A 3 28.84 -18.30 -62.67
N ALA A 4 28.25 -17.87 -63.80
CA ALA A 4 27.24 -16.81 -63.86
C ALA A 4 25.89 -17.21 -63.23
N GLN A 5 25.60 -18.50 -63.06
CA GLN A 5 24.37 -18.99 -62.41
C GLN A 5 24.50 -19.17 -60.89
N LYS A 6 25.72 -19.09 -60.32
CA LYS A 6 25.96 -19.20 -58.87
C LYS A 6 25.84 -17.86 -58.13
N ILE A 7 26.16 -16.76 -58.81
CA ILE A 7 26.08 -15.39 -58.28
C ILE A 7 24.62 -14.94 -58.00
N PRO A 8 23.61 -15.26 -58.84
CA PRO A 8 22.22 -14.92 -58.58
C PRO A 8 21.64 -15.62 -57.37
N PHE A 9 21.99 -16.90 -57.13
CA PHE A 9 21.47 -17.68 -56.00
C PHE A 9 21.96 -17.14 -54.65
N LEU A 10 23.24 -16.78 -54.54
CA LEU A 10 23.76 -16.16 -53.30
C LEU A 10 23.19 -14.76 -53.08
N ARG A 11 22.93 -14.00 -54.14
CA ARG A 11 22.28 -12.70 -54.06
C ARG A 11 20.81 -12.81 -53.63
N THR A 12 20.04 -13.72 -54.23
CA THR A 12 18.64 -13.93 -53.82
C THR A 12 18.51 -14.53 -52.43
N LEU A 13 19.45 -15.36 -51.97
CA LEU A 13 19.51 -15.83 -50.57
C LEU A 13 19.80 -14.69 -49.61
N SER A 14 20.75 -13.81 -49.96
CA SER A 14 21.03 -12.62 -49.14
C SER A 14 19.82 -11.68 -49.12
N GLU A 15 19.18 -11.42 -50.25
CA GLU A 15 17.97 -10.60 -50.35
C GLU A 15 16.79 -11.23 -49.59
N MET A 16 16.65 -12.56 -49.61
CA MET A 16 15.66 -13.30 -48.84
C MET A 16 15.95 -13.26 -47.34
N MET A 17 17.23 -13.34 -46.92
CA MET A 17 17.60 -13.19 -45.51
C MET A 17 17.38 -11.76 -45.01
N THR A 18 17.70 -10.75 -45.84
CA THR A 18 17.45 -9.35 -45.49
C THR A 18 15.96 -9.02 -45.49
N SER A 19 15.19 -9.53 -46.46
CA SER A 19 13.73 -9.33 -46.49
C SER A 19 13.02 -10.08 -45.36
N SER A 20 13.48 -11.29 -45.02
CA SER A 20 13.00 -12.03 -43.86
C SER A 20 13.34 -11.28 -42.56
N GLY A 21 14.56 -10.77 -42.41
CA GLY A 21 14.98 -9.95 -41.27
C GLY A 21 14.20 -8.65 -41.13
N ASN A 22 13.90 -7.97 -42.24
CA ASN A 22 13.09 -6.76 -42.26
C ASN A 22 11.61 -7.07 -41.95
N GLN A 23 11.06 -8.18 -42.46
CA GLN A 23 9.74 -8.67 -42.06
C GLN A 23 9.69 -9.02 -40.57
N GLN A 24 10.73 -9.63 -40.02
CA GLN A 24 10.82 -9.91 -38.59
C GLN A 24 10.86 -8.61 -37.76
N ALA A 25 11.54 -7.57 -38.24
CA ALA A 25 11.61 -6.27 -37.59
C ALA A 25 10.26 -5.52 -37.64
N GLU A 26 9.50 -5.63 -38.74
CA GLU A 26 8.16 -5.04 -38.86
C GLU A 26 7.10 -5.74 -38.01
N LEU A 27 7.27 -7.05 -37.75
CA LEU A 27 6.37 -7.89 -36.96
C LEU A 27 6.64 -7.86 -35.45
N LYS A 28 7.79 -7.31 -35.03
CA LYS A 28 8.15 -7.22 -33.61
C LYS A 28 7.21 -6.27 -32.89
N GLY A 29 6.69 -6.70 -31.73
CA GLY A 29 5.81 -5.87 -30.93
C GLY A 29 6.48 -4.54 -30.62
N ARG A 30 5.77 -3.43 -30.88
CA ARG A 30 6.34 -2.09 -30.74
C ARG A 30 6.14 -1.61 -29.31
N GLU A 31 7.23 -1.15 -28.72
CA GLU A 31 7.21 -0.49 -27.42
C GLU A 31 6.82 0.97 -27.65
N LEU A 32 5.58 1.32 -27.34
CA LEU A 32 4.99 2.62 -27.72
C LEU A 32 4.53 3.38 -26.48
N PRO A 33 4.69 4.71 -26.46
CA PRO A 33 4.13 5.56 -25.42
C PRO A 33 2.59 5.52 -25.48
N CYS A 34 1.97 5.48 -24.31
CA CYS A 34 0.52 5.45 -24.18
C CYS A 34 0.03 6.07 -22.87
N HIS A 35 -1.27 6.35 -22.82
CA HIS A 35 -1.97 6.71 -21.61
C HIS A 35 -3.16 5.77 -21.37
N VAL A 36 -3.53 5.62 -20.10
CA VAL A 36 -4.66 4.80 -19.67
C VAL A 36 -5.98 5.54 -19.94
N VAL A 37 -6.96 4.86 -20.49
CA VAL A 37 -8.31 5.39 -20.80
C VAL A 37 -9.36 4.76 -19.91
N ASP A 38 -9.20 3.48 -19.58
CA ASP A 38 -10.14 2.72 -18.73
C ASP A 38 -9.39 1.66 -17.91
N ILE A 39 -9.94 1.30 -16.74
CA ILE A 39 -9.32 0.38 -15.78
C ILE A 39 -10.34 -0.64 -15.26
N CYS A 40 -9.96 -1.90 -15.31
CA CYS A 40 -10.65 -3.00 -14.64
C CYS A 40 -9.65 -3.75 -13.74
N GLY A 41 -9.59 -3.38 -12.46
CA GLY A 41 -8.65 -3.97 -11.50
C GLY A 41 -7.19 -3.62 -11.82
N GLN A 42 -6.42 -4.60 -12.32
CA GLN A 42 -5.02 -4.41 -12.77
C GLN A 42 -4.87 -4.71 -14.27
N ILE A 43 -5.98 -4.63 -15.00
CA ILE A 43 -6.06 -4.67 -16.45
C ILE A 43 -6.47 -3.27 -16.90
N VAL A 44 -5.72 -2.70 -17.83
CA VAL A 44 -5.93 -1.33 -18.32
C VAL A 44 -6.21 -1.35 -19.81
N THR A 45 -7.07 -0.44 -20.25
CA THR A 45 -7.23 -0.10 -21.65
C THR A 45 -6.42 1.15 -21.94
N VAL A 46 -5.50 1.07 -22.90
CA VAL A 46 -4.57 2.17 -23.23
C VAL A 46 -4.83 2.70 -24.63
N GLN A 47 -4.60 4.00 -24.80
CA GLN A 47 -4.54 4.69 -26.09
C GLN A 47 -3.09 5.09 -26.36
N PHE A 48 -2.61 4.85 -27.58
CA PHE A 48 -1.25 5.18 -27.96
C PHE A 48 -1.09 6.67 -28.30
N ASP A 49 -0.02 7.28 -27.78
CA ASP A 49 0.32 8.69 -27.95
C ASP A 49 1.34 8.87 -29.07
N MET A 50 0.93 8.52 -30.30
CA MET A 50 1.74 8.62 -31.49
C MET A 50 1.16 9.67 -32.45
N LEU A 51 2.03 10.36 -33.20
CA LEU A 51 1.57 11.25 -34.26
C LEU A 51 0.80 10.43 -35.32
N PRO A 52 -0.31 10.95 -35.85
CA PRO A 52 -1.09 10.27 -36.87
C PRO A 52 -0.37 10.34 -38.22
N GLU A 53 0.68 9.52 -38.39
CA GLU A 53 1.37 9.30 -39.67
C GLU A 53 0.55 8.37 -40.59
N GLY A 54 -0.77 8.59 -40.67
CA GLY A 54 -1.70 7.76 -41.45
C GLY A 54 -2.09 6.42 -40.82
N ILE A 55 -1.61 6.12 -39.60
CA ILE A 55 -1.97 4.91 -38.84
C ILE A 55 -2.66 5.34 -37.54
N ASN A 56 -3.94 4.98 -37.39
CA ASN A 56 -4.64 5.11 -36.12
C ASN A 56 -4.45 3.82 -35.33
N PHE A 57 -3.75 3.89 -34.20
CA PHE A 57 -3.64 2.75 -33.31
C PHE A 57 -4.94 2.58 -32.51
N PRO A 58 -5.52 1.36 -32.50
CA PRO A 58 -6.71 1.11 -31.70
C PRO A 58 -6.37 1.13 -30.21
N GLN A 59 -7.39 1.37 -29.38
CA GLN A 59 -7.27 1.11 -27.95
C GLN A 59 -7.11 -0.40 -27.73
N ILE A 60 -6.24 -0.76 -26.80
CA ILE A 60 -5.98 -2.17 -26.46
C ILE A 60 -6.10 -2.38 -24.95
N THR A 61 -6.63 -3.54 -24.57
CA THR A 61 -6.75 -3.95 -23.17
C THR A 61 -5.62 -4.92 -22.82
N ILE A 62 -4.79 -4.54 -21.86
CA ILE A 62 -3.54 -5.23 -21.51
C ILE A 62 -3.33 -5.25 -19.99
N PRO A 63 -2.60 -6.24 -19.44
CA PRO A 63 -2.29 -6.28 -18.02
C PRO A 63 -1.24 -5.22 -17.65
N VAL A 64 -1.30 -4.71 -16.43
CA VAL A 64 -0.23 -3.91 -15.83
C VAL A 64 0.88 -4.83 -15.35
N ALA A 65 2.15 -4.45 -15.56
CA ALA A 65 3.31 -5.14 -15.00
C ALA A 65 3.35 -4.97 -13.48
N THR A 66 2.76 -5.93 -12.77
CA THR A 66 2.75 -5.94 -11.31
C THR A 66 2.60 -7.36 -10.76
N PHE A 67 2.58 -7.48 -9.44
CA PHE A 67 2.42 -8.73 -8.71
C PHE A 67 1.32 -8.58 -7.64
N PRO A 68 0.78 -9.68 -7.09
CA PRO A 68 -0.46 -9.60 -6.31
C PRO A 68 -0.39 -8.81 -5.01
N TYR A 69 0.82 -8.60 -4.47
CA TYR A 69 1.02 -7.99 -3.16
C TYR A 69 1.25 -6.47 -3.20
N ILE A 70 1.53 -5.90 -4.38
CA ILE A 70 1.58 -4.43 -4.59
C ILE A 70 0.65 -4.08 -5.74
N ARG A 71 -0.42 -3.37 -5.44
CA ARG A 71 -1.42 -2.95 -6.44
C ARG A 71 -1.28 -1.46 -6.68
N TYR A 72 -0.93 -1.08 -7.91
CA TYR A 72 -0.81 0.32 -8.26
C TYR A 72 -2.21 0.94 -8.38
N PRO A 73 -2.46 2.11 -7.80
CA PRO A 73 -3.74 2.81 -7.88
C PRO A 73 -3.87 3.56 -9.22
N ILE A 74 -3.73 2.84 -10.35
CA ILE A 74 -3.75 3.40 -11.70
C ILE A 74 -5.06 4.16 -11.97
N GLN A 75 -4.95 5.37 -12.52
CA GLN A 75 -6.06 6.25 -12.88
C GLN A 75 -6.15 6.47 -14.40
N PRO A 76 -7.33 6.83 -14.94
CA PRO A 76 -7.42 7.30 -16.32
C PRO A 76 -6.53 8.54 -16.50
N GLY A 77 -5.76 8.57 -17.58
CA GLY A 77 -4.76 9.59 -17.87
C GLY A 77 -3.35 9.25 -17.43
N ASP A 78 -3.14 8.19 -16.62
CA ASP A 78 -1.80 7.75 -16.25
C ASP A 78 -0.99 7.38 -17.49
N ARG A 79 0.23 7.91 -17.56
CA ARG A 79 1.13 7.77 -18.71
C ARG A 79 2.12 6.64 -18.49
N GLY A 80 2.50 5.98 -19.57
CA GLY A 80 3.46 4.89 -19.52
C GLY A 80 3.89 4.44 -20.90
N VAL A 81 4.38 3.21 -20.95
CA VAL A 81 4.81 2.54 -22.17
C VAL A 81 4.21 1.15 -22.22
N THR A 82 3.85 0.69 -23.41
CA THR A 82 3.57 -0.73 -23.64
C THR A 82 4.88 -1.47 -23.89
N ILE A 83 5.10 -2.60 -23.23
CA ILE A 83 6.23 -3.48 -23.54
C ILE A 83 5.72 -4.74 -24.22
N ALA A 84 6.44 -5.20 -25.24
CA ALA A 84 6.11 -6.40 -25.98
C ALA A 84 6.84 -7.63 -25.43
N ALA A 85 6.11 -8.72 -25.26
CA ALA A 85 6.67 -10.05 -25.11
C ALA A 85 6.79 -10.75 -26.47
N ASP A 86 7.73 -11.68 -26.56
CA ASP A 86 7.97 -12.47 -27.79
C ASP A 86 6.84 -13.47 -28.09
N VAL A 87 6.04 -13.81 -27.08
CA VAL A 87 4.94 -14.78 -27.17
C VAL A 87 3.70 -14.29 -26.41
N SER A 88 2.54 -14.88 -26.72
CA SER A 88 1.25 -14.52 -26.12
C SER A 88 1.26 -14.53 -24.58
N LEU A 89 0.86 -13.41 -23.97
CA LEU A 89 0.67 -13.28 -22.52
C LEU A 89 -0.75 -13.62 -22.05
N ARG A 90 -1.67 -13.94 -22.98
CA ARG A 90 -3.10 -14.05 -22.69
C ARG A 90 -3.45 -15.11 -21.66
N GLY A 91 -2.74 -16.25 -21.68
CA GLY A 91 -2.93 -17.32 -20.70
C GLY A 91 -2.44 -16.96 -19.29
N VAL A 92 -1.37 -16.16 -19.18
CA VAL A 92 -0.81 -15.73 -17.89
C VAL A 92 -1.63 -14.58 -17.30
N SER A 93 -2.14 -13.67 -18.12
CA SER A 93 -2.94 -12.53 -17.68
C SER A 93 -4.44 -12.84 -17.51
N GLY A 94 -4.91 -13.99 -18.01
CA GLY A 94 -6.33 -14.33 -18.03
C GLY A 94 -7.15 -13.59 -19.10
N LEU A 95 -6.51 -12.82 -19.99
CA LEU A 95 -7.15 -12.10 -21.11
C LEU A 95 -7.40 -12.99 -22.35
N GLY A 96 -7.21 -14.30 -22.20
CA GLY A 96 -7.56 -15.30 -23.20
C GLY A 96 -7.21 -16.70 -22.76
N THR A 97 -7.47 -17.67 -23.62
CA THR A 97 -7.21 -19.09 -23.38
C THR A 97 -6.01 -19.55 -24.21
N GLY A 98 -5.32 -20.61 -23.74
CA GLY A 98 -4.23 -21.27 -24.48
C GLY A 98 -2.83 -21.01 -23.91
N MET A 99 -1.95 -21.98 -24.14
CA MET A 99 -0.53 -21.89 -23.79
C MET A 99 0.23 -21.05 -24.82
N ALA A 100 1.20 -20.26 -24.36
CA ALA A 100 2.10 -19.55 -25.25
C ALA A 100 2.89 -20.55 -26.11
N THR A 101 3.00 -20.25 -27.40
CA THR A 101 3.82 -20.98 -28.37
C THR A 101 4.79 -19.99 -29.02
N LEU A 102 5.93 -20.49 -29.51
CA LEU A 102 6.86 -19.72 -30.34
C LEU A 102 6.28 -19.38 -31.74
N SER A 103 5.04 -19.81 -32.02
CA SER A 103 4.31 -19.36 -33.20
C SER A 103 4.06 -17.86 -33.11
N TYR A 104 4.53 -17.12 -34.13
CA TYR A 104 4.47 -15.67 -34.22
C TYR A 104 3.08 -15.10 -33.85
N SER A 105 3.03 -14.17 -32.90
CA SER A 105 1.85 -13.37 -32.61
C SER A 105 1.96 -11.98 -33.25
N MET A 106 0.84 -11.43 -33.72
CA MET A 106 0.80 -10.10 -34.32
C MET A 106 1.24 -8.99 -33.33
N SER A 107 1.77 -7.89 -33.88
CA SER A 107 2.61 -6.89 -33.19
C SER A 107 1.97 -6.08 -32.04
N LEU A 108 0.69 -6.29 -31.70
CA LEU A 108 0.00 -5.56 -30.62
C LEU A 108 -0.76 -6.48 -29.64
N THR A 109 -0.53 -7.79 -29.69
CA THR A 109 -1.26 -8.76 -28.85
C THR A 109 -0.52 -9.16 -27.56
N PRO A 110 0.81 -9.39 -27.56
CA PRO A 110 1.55 -9.79 -26.36
C PRO A 110 2.10 -8.56 -25.62
N LEU A 111 1.26 -7.57 -25.30
CA LEU A 111 1.68 -6.32 -24.66
C LEU A 111 1.32 -6.30 -23.17
N PHE A 112 2.11 -5.60 -22.37
CA PHE A 112 1.78 -5.22 -21.00
C PHE A 112 2.13 -3.76 -20.73
N PHE A 113 1.42 -3.12 -19.80
CA PHE A 113 1.60 -1.71 -19.47
C PHE A 113 2.60 -1.54 -18.32
N VAL A 114 3.55 -0.61 -18.51
CA VAL A 114 4.47 -0.17 -17.46
C VAL A 114 4.24 1.34 -17.22
N PRO A 115 3.77 1.75 -16.03
CA PRO A 115 3.67 3.15 -15.67
C PRO A 115 5.04 3.83 -15.73
N LEU A 116 5.10 5.05 -16.24
CA LEU A 116 6.33 5.85 -16.27
C LEU A 116 6.14 7.16 -15.52
N ALA A 117 7.18 7.54 -14.78
CA ALA A 117 7.26 8.85 -14.16
C ALA A 117 7.15 9.95 -15.24
N ASN A 118 6.52 11.07 -14.88
CA ASN A 118 6.37 12.19 -15.80
C ASN A 118 6.57 13.52 -15.07
N LYS A 119 6.79 14.59 -15.84
CA LYS A 119 7.13 15.92 -15.32
C LYS A 119 6.02 16.56 -14.47
N GLU A 120 4.79 16.06 -14.54
CA GLU A 120 3.65 16.58 -13.79
C GLU A 120 3.56 15.97 -12.39
N TRP A 121 4.40 14.99 -12.05
CA TRP A 121 4.48 14.41 -10.71
C TRP A 121 5.02 15.44 -9.71
N SER A 122 4.53 15.39 -8.47
CA SER A 122 5.04 16.23 -7.40
C SER A 122 6.49 15.85 -7.07
N ASP A 123 7.28 16.87 -6.73
CA ASP A 123 8.60 16.64 -6.15
C ASP A 123 8.43 16.09 -4.73
N GLU A 124 8.93 14.88 -4.50
CA GLU A 124 8.94 14.22 -3.20
C GLU A 124 10.37 14.15 -2.62
N ASP A 125 10.49 13.84 -1.34
CA ASP A 125 11.79 13.71 -0.68
C ASP A 125 12.64 12.60 -1.34
N PRO A 126 13.80 12.93 -1.94
CA PRO A 126 14.61 11.96 -2.68
C PRO A 126 15.31 10.93 -1.78
N GLN A 127 15.30 11.11 -0.46
CA GLN A 127 15.91 10.18 0.50
C GLN A 127 14.90 9.18 1.08
N LYS A 128 13.62 9.24 0.70
CA LYS A 128 12.56 8.40 1.25
C LYS A 128 11.79 7.69 0.14
N ILE A 129 11.39 6.45 0.43
CA ILE A 129 10.39 5.77 -0.41
C ILE A 129 9.03 6.37 -0.05
N VAL A 130 8.32 6.86 -1.07
CA VAL A 130 6.97 7.41 -0.91
C VAL A 130 5.98 6.49 -1.60
N LEU A 131 5.00 6.00 -0.85
CA LEU A 131 3.90 5.18 -1.35
C LEU A 131 2.60 5.90 -1.03
N TYR A 132 1.87 6.30 -2.06
CA TYR A 132 0.56 6.94 -1.92
C TYR A 132 -0.34 6.60 -3.10
N GLY A 133 -1.63 6.80 -2.90
CA GLY A 133 -2.65 6.84 -3.94
C GLY A 133 -3.52 8.09 -3.75
N PRO A 134 -4.39 8.43 -4.73
CA PRO A 134 -5.24 9.61 -4.64
C PRO A 134 -6.11 9.70 -3.38
N ASP A 135 -6.51 8.55 -2.82
CA ASP A 135 -7.30 8.43 -1.59
C ASP A 135 -6.50 7.81 -0.42
N GLY A 136 -5.17 7.77 -0.55
CA GLY A 136 -4.27 7.14 0.42
C GLY A 136 -3.87 5.70 0.07
N ALA A 137 -3.54 4.91 1.10
CA ALA A 137 -2.95 3.58 0.94
C ALA A 137 -3.36 2.61 2.06
N ILE A 138 -3.42 1.31 1.74
CA ILE A 138 -3.77 0.25 2.69
C ILE A 138 -2.72 -0.87 2.64
N LEU A 139 -2.13 -1.17 3.79
CA LEU A 139 -1.32 -2.37 4.01
C LEU A 139 -2.17 -3.34 4.82
N LYS A 140 -2.38 -4.56 4.33
CA LYS A 140 -3.27 -5.54 4.98
C LYS A 140 -2.81 -6.97 4.76
N THR A 141 -3.24 -7.87 5.66
CA THR A 141 -3.21 -9.31 5.42
C THR A 141 -4.20 -9.70 4.30
N GLU A 142 -3.98 -10.86 3.67
CA GLU A 142 -4.83 -11.34 2.57
C GLU A 142 -6.32 -11.45 2.97
N ASP A 143 -6.58 -11.90 4.20
CA ASP A 143 -7.91 -12.00 4.80
C ASP A 143 -8.47 -10.67 5.34
N GLY A 144 -7.65 -9.60 5.40
CA GLY A 144 -8.03 -8.30 5.96
C GLY A 144 -8.28 -8.29 7.48
N SER A 145 -7.82 -9.31 8.21
CA SER A 145 -7.91 -9.36 9.68
C SER A 145 -7.05 -8.30 10.35
N SER A 146 -5.91 -7.96 9.75
CA SER A 146 -5.03 -6.88 10.19
C SER A 146 -4.75 -5.89 9.05
N SER A 147 -4.77 -4.59 9.35
CA SER A 147 -4.48 -3.54 8.38
C SER A 147 -3.97 -2.24 9.00
N VAL A 148 -3.18 -1.51 8.24
CA VAL A 148 -2.85 -0.09 8.46
C VAL A 148 -3.32 0.68 7.22
N MET A 149 -4.22 1.62 7.42
CA MET A 149 -4.76 2.49 6.38
C MET A 149 -4.32 3.92 6.65
N VAL A 150 -3.75 4.54 5.63
CA VAL A 150 -3.53 5.99 5.57
C VAL A 150 -4.61 6.56 4.66
N ALA A 151 -5.40 7.49 5.16
CA ALA A 151 -6.42 8.21 4.42
C ALA A 151 -6.24 9.72 4.65
N LEU A 152 -7.10 10.54 4.05
CA LEU A 152 -7.07 11.98 4.26
C LEU A 152 -7.27 12.31 5.74
N GLU A 153 -6.28 13.00 6.34
CA GLU A 153 -6.28 13.44 7.74
C GLU A 153 -6.36 12.35 8.83
N GLU A 154 -6.37 11.07 8.48
CA GLU A 154 -6.45 9.98 9.45
C GLU A 154 -5.61 8.75 9.12
N ILE A 155 -5.14 8.08 10.17
CA ILE A 155 -4.51 6.75 10.08
C ILE A 155 -5.34 5.80 10.92
N ARG A 156 -5.73 4.66 10.33
CA ARG A 156 -6.47 3.61 11.03
C ARG A 156 -5.64 2.33 11.09
N GLN A 157 -5.42 1.85 12.30
CA GLN A 157 -4.82 0.53 12.55
C GLN A 157 -5.90 -0.41 13.08
N LYS A 158 -6.07 -1.54 12.40
CA LYS A 158 -6.97 -2.63 12.79
C LYS A 158 -6.16 -3.89 12.99
N SER A 159 -6.28 -4.50 14.16
CA SER A 159 -5.66 -5.77 14.49
C SER A 159 -6.25 -6.30 15.79
N LYS A 160 -5.93 -7.55 16.14
CA LYS A 160 -6.28 -8.13 17.45
C LYS A 160 -5.46 -7.52 18.60
N ALA A 161 -4.21 -7.16 18.32
CA ALA A 161 -3.29 -6.58 19.29
C ALA A 161 -2.27 -5.68 18.56
N VAL A 162 -1.90 -4.58 19.19
CA VAL A 162 -0.83 -3.67 18.76
C VAL A 162 0.26 -3.68 19.82
N TYR A 163 1.49 -4.00 19.43
CA TYR A 163 2.67 -3.97 20.30
C TYR A 163 3.55 -2.80 19.88
N LEU A 164 3.93 -1.96 20.84
CA LEU A 164 4.86 -0.85 20.67
C LEU A 164 6.06 -1.10 21.56
N GLU A 165 7.21 -1.38 20.95
CA GLU A 165 8.48 -1.61 21.65
C GLU A 165 9.43 -0.46 21.34
N ALA A 166 9.68 0.39 22.33
CA ALA A 166 10.56 1.55 22.25
C ALA A 166 11.05 1.90 23.66
N GLU A 167 12.17 2.63 23.74
CA GLU A 167 12.61 3.25 25.00
C GLU A 167 11.59 4.28 25.48
N ASP A 168 11.15 5.16 24.56
CA ASP A 168 10.12 6.16 24.81
C ASP A 168 9.00 6.07 23.78
N ILE A 169 7.75 6.22 24.23
CA ILE A 169 6.56 6.37 23.38
C ILE A 169 5.94 7.73 23.66
N PHE A 170 6.05 8.65 22.70
CA PHE A 170 5.47 9.99 22.80
C PHE A 170 4.09 10.06 22.14
N LEU A 171 3.06 10.39 22.92
CA LEU A 171 1.68 10.57 22.44
C LEU A 171 1.23 12.01 22.70
N ASN A 172 1.32 12.85 21.66
CA ASN A 172 0.95 14.26 21.75
C ASN A 172 -0.50 14.46 21.32
N GLY A 173 -1.34 14.92 22.25
CA GLY A 173 -2.76 15.20 22.00
C GLY A 173 -3.67 14.58 23.06
N LYS A 174 -4.96 14.52 22.75
CA LYS A 174 -5.95 13.87 23.63
C LYS A 174 -5.97 12.37 23.36
N ILE A 175 -5.72 11.58 24.39
CA ILE A 175 -5.74 10.12 24.32
C ILE A 175 -7.11 9.62 24.80
N HIS A 176 -7.86 8.96 23.93
CA HIS A 176 -9.13 8.31 24.26
C HIS A 176 -8.88 6.81 24.50
N LEU A 177 -8.98 6.35 25.74
CA LEU A 177 -8.81 4.94 26.12
C LEU A 177 -10.15 4.38 26.61
N ASN A 178 -10.87 3.70 25.71
CA ASN A 178 -12.21 3.15 25.98
C ASN A 178 -12.18 1.73 26.56
N GLY A 179 -11.09 1.38 27.24
CA GLY A 179 -10.86 0.07 27.85
C GLY A 179 -10.02 0.22 29.12
N PRO A 180 -9.75 -0.89 29.82
CA PRO A 180 -8.95 -0.85 31.03
C PRO A 180 -7.49 -0.47 30.70
N ILE A 181 -6.88 0.31 31.60
CA ILE A 181 -5.44 0.57 31.60
C ILE A 181 -4.81 -0.41 32.58
N VAL A 182 -3.98 -1.32 32.08
CA VAL A 182 -3.35 -2.39 32.87
C VAL A 182 -1.83 -2.30 32.72
N GLN A 183 -1.15 -2.55 33.83
CA GLN A 183 0.30 -2.63 33.90
C GLN A 183 0.70 -4.05 34.34
N ASP A 184 1.29 -4.84 33.44
CA ASP A 184 1.60 -6.25 33.67
C ASP A 184 2.82 -6.45 34.56
N LYS A 185 2.60 -6.86 35.82
CA LYS A 185 3.66 -7.03 36.84
C LYS A 185 4.84 -7.87 36.37
N ALA A 186 4.59 -8.90 35.55
CA ALA A 186 5.65 -9.80 35.07
C ALA A 186 6.60 -9.15 34.05
N GLN A 187 6.18 -8.07 33.39
CA GLN A 187 6.95 -7.38 32.36
C GLN A 187 7.64 -6.11 32.87
N MET A 188 7.35 -5.71 34.10
CA MET A 188 7.79 -4.43 34.66
C MET A 188 8.86 -4.61 35.73
N LYS A 189 9.80 -3.67 35.77
CA LYS A 189 10.74 -3.46 36.89
C LYS A 189 10.68 -1.98 37.28
N ASP A 190 10.41 -1.70 38.56
CA ASP A 190 10.47 -0.37 39.16
C ASP A 190 9.72 0.74 38.39
N THR A 191 8.43 0.51 38.10
CA THR A 191 7.61 1.44 37.31
C THR A 191 6.81 2.41 38.15
N THR A 192 6.60 3.62 37.65
CA THR A 192 5.73 4.66 38.26
C THR A 192 4.85 5.31 37.21
N ALA A 193 3.62 5.68 37.57
CA ALA A 193 2.79 6.60 36.79
C ALA A 193 2.85 7.99 37.42
N SER A 194 3.15 9.02 36.63
CA SER A 194 3.19 10.43 37.06
C SER A 194 2.17 11.24 36.28
N LEU A 195 1.34 12.02 36.99
CA LEU A 195 0.29 12.86 36.44
C LEU A 195 0.46 14.27 37.01
N ILE A 196 0.54 15.28 36.13
CA ILE A 196 0.65 16.69 36.54
C ILE A 196 -0.72 17.27 36.90
N GLY A 197 -1.72 16.94 36.07
CA GLY A 197 -3.09 17.42 36.24
C GLY A 197 -3.90 16.58 37.24
N PRO A 198 -5.11 17.04 37.61
CA PRO A 198 -5.99 16.28 38.48
C PRO A 198 -6.38 14.95 37.84
N LEU A 199 -6.46 13.90 38.67
CA LEU A 199 -7.10 12.64 38.33
C LEU A 199 -8.54 12.67 38.83
N ASN A 200 -9.52 12.71 37.92
CA ASN A 200 -10.93 12.59 38.27
C ASN A 200 -11.38 11.13 38.14
N VAL A 201 -11.93 10.58 39.21
CA VAL A 201 -12.48 9.22 39.26
C VAL A 201 -13.93 9.34 39.69
N GLU A 202 -14.87 8.93 38.84
CA GLU A 202 -16.31 9.11 39.10
C GLU A 202 -16.83 8.18 40.20
N MET A 203 -16.23 7.00 40.33
CA MET A 203 -16.64 5.98 41.29
C MET A 203 -15.69 5.96 42.49
N ASP A 204 -14.80 4.97 42.57
CA ASP A 204 -13.90 4.80 43.70
C ASP A 204 -12.47 4.55 43.23
N ALA A 205 -11.52 4.92 44.08
CA ALA A 205 -10.12 4.57 43.94
C ALA A 205 -9.70 3.73 45.14
N VAL A 206 -9.04 2.59 44.89
CA VAL A 206 -8.48 1.73 45.93
C VAL A 206 -6.97 1.90 45.93
N ILE A 207 -6.42 2.47 47.00
CA ILE A 207 -4.99 2.73 47.15
C ILE A 207 -4.46 1.86 48.28
N ASN A 208 -3.49 1.00 47.99
CA ASN A 208 -2.95 0.02 48.95
C ASN A 208 -4.04 -0.82 49.66
N GLY A 209 -5.09 -1.19 48.92
CA GLY A 209 -6.21 -1.98 49.44
C GLY A 209 -7.28 -1.18 50.20
N VAL A 210 -7.13 0.15 50.30
CA VAL A 210 -8.08 1.03 51.00
C VAL A 210 -8.93 1.81 49.98
N SER A 211 -10.25 1.67 50.07
CA SER A 211 -11.22 2.45 49.29
C SER A 211 -11.22 3.91 49.75
N VAL A 212 -11.02 4.85 48.84
CA VAL A 212 -11.03 6.29 49.16
C VAL A 212 -12.42 6.74 49.58
N SER A 213 -13.48 6.23 48.94
CA SER A 213 -14.87 6.62 49.26
C SER A 213 -15.45 5.90 50.48
N GLY A 214 -14.95 4.70 50.82
CA GLY A 214 -15.53 3.82 51.84
C GLY A 214 -14.71 3.62 53.12
N HIS A 215 -13.55 4.26 53.26
CA HIS A 215 -12.70 4.05 54.44
C HIS A 215 -13.20 4.78 55.70
N SER A 216 -12.82 4.23 56.86
CA SER A 216 -12.99 4.84 58.16
C SER A 216 -11.63 5.20 58.78
N HIS A 217 -11.65 6.09 59.77
CA HIS A 217 -10.50 6.40 60.59
C HIS A 217 -10.73 5.95 62.02
N ASP A 218 -9.75 5.25 62.59
CA ASP A 218 -9.74 4.95 64.01
C ASP A 218 -9.35 6.20 64.81
N VAL A 219 -10.24 6.66 65.68
CA VAL A 219 -10.01 7.80 66.56
C VAL A 219 -9.62 7.30 67.94
N THR A 220 -8.38 7.57 68.36
CA THR A 220 -7.85 7.18 69.67
C THR A 220 -7.53 8.42 70.52
N GLY A 221 -7.44 8.27 71.85
CA GLY A 221 -7.05 9.36 72.76
C GLY A 221 -8.16 10.38 73.09
N VAL A 222 -9.43 10.01 72.92
CA VAL A 222 -10.59 10.84 73.28
C VAL A 222 -11.36 10.23 74.46
N GLN A 223 -12.00 11.08 75.28
CA GLN A 223 -12.89 10.61 76.35
C GLN A 223 -14.16 10.00 75.74
N SER A 224 -14.49 8.76 76.11
CA SER A 224 -15.68 8.07 75.63
C SER A 224 -16.96 8.80 76.04
N GLY A 225 -17.90 8.96 75.12
CA GLY A 225 -19.20 9.57 75.33
C GLY A 225 -20.26 9.00 74.39
N SER A 226 -21.48 9.52 74.46
CA SER A 226 -22.64 9.05 73.66
C SER A 226 -23.01 10.00 72.50
N SER A 227 -22.32 11.12 72.34
CA SER A 227 -22.60 12.10 71.29
C SER A 227 -21.92 11.72 69.97
N THR A 228 -22.66 11.81 68.87
CA THR A 228 -22.11 11.67 67.51
C THR A 228 -21.63 13.03 66.99
N ILE A 229 -20.40 13.09 66.52
CA ILE A 229 -19.81 14.29 65.91
C ILE A 229 -19.31 13.92 64.51
N THR A 230 -19.76 14.65 63.49
CA THR A 230 -19.28 14.48 62.12
C THR A 230 -17.99 15.25 61.92
N THR A 231 -16.96 14.58 61.42
CA THR A 231 -15.69 15.23 61.08
C THR A 231 -15.88 16.23 59.94
N LYS A 232 -15.04 17.27 59.91
CA LYS A 232 -14.96 18.18 58.76
C LYS A 232 -14.23 17.47 57.61
N LYS A 233 -14.35 18.03 56.40
CA LYS A 233 -13.53 17.60 55.25
C LYS A 233 -12.04 17.63 55.61
N PRO A 234 -11.20 16.78 54.98
CA PRO A 234 -9.76 16.83 55.17
C PRO A 234 -9.23 18.25 54.97
N ASN A 235 -8.25 18.64 55.79
CA ASN A 235 -7.53 19.90 55.58
C ASN A 235 -6.78 19.81 54.24
N PRO A 236 -6.70 20.90 53.46
CA PRO A 236 -5.79 20.94 52.31
C PRO A 236 -4.37 20.62 52.79
N GLY A 237 -3.74 19.63 52.16
CA GLY A 237 -2.32 19.32 52.36
C GLY A 237 -1.41 20.29 51.64
#